data_AF-A0A6J7H611-F1
#
_entry.id   AF-A0A6J7H611-F1
#
_cell.length_a   1.000
_cell.length_b   1.000
_cell.length_c   1.000
_cell.angle_alpha   90.00
_cell.angle_beta   90.00
_cell.angle_gamma   90.00
#
_symmetry.space_group_name_H-M   'P 1'
#
loop_
_entity.id
_entity.type
_entity.pdbx_description
1 polymer ?
#
loop_
_entity_poly.entity_id
_entity_poly.type
_entity_poly.pdbx_seq_one_letter_code
_entity_poly.pdbx_strand_id
1 'polypeptide(L)'
;MYVHQGETYVVRQLDLVEGVALVEEARVDYSTQARDVSDVHILTTDESATWADVTISRGTVEVTAQVVSFMRRRYLTGEVLGEEAVELPIRTLETRAVWWTIPDDVLLQASLTEGDVPGAAHAAEHAAIGLLPLIAMCDRWDIGGVSTALHPDTGMCTIVVYDGHPGGAGFADRGFERAYEWLAATLAAVSECQCSAGCPACVQSPKCGNGNNPLDKDGAKRLLAAMLGGISTS
;
A
#
# COMPACT_ATOMS: atom_id res chain seq x y z
N MET A 1 -20.17 -4.98 -11.30
CA MET A 1 -21.18 -3.99 -11.75
C MET A 1 -20.46 -2.71 -12.11
N TYR A 2 -20.84 -2.11 -13.22
CA TYR A 2 -20.33 -0.84 -13.73
C TYR A 2 -21.47 0.19 -13.74
N VAL A 3 -21.16 1.46 -13.40
CA VAL A 3 -22.14 2.55 -13.43
C VAL A 3 -21.72 3.52 -14.54
N HIS A 4 -22.64 3.82 -15.45
CA HIS A 4 -22.40 4.77 -16.54
C HIS A 4 -23.57 5.74 -16.64
N GLN A 5 -23.29 7.03 -16.40
CA GLN A 5 -24.30 8.10 -16.44
C GLN A 5 -25.53 7.85 -15.54
N GLY A 6 -25.32 7.19 -14.39
CA GLY A 6 -26.38 6.85 -13.45
C GLY A 6 -27.08 5.51 -13.72
N GLU A 7 -26.86 4.92 -14.89
CA GLU A 7 -27.39 3.59 -15.22
C GLU A 7 -26.43 2.48 -14.79
N THR A 8 -27.00 1.34 -14.40
CA THR A 8 -26.27 0.22 -13.82
C THR A 8 -26.15 -0.93 -14.82
N TYR A 9 -24.94 -1.47 -14.94
CA TYR A 9 -24.60 -2.54 -15.87
C TYR A 9 -23.87 -3.67 -15.15
N VAL A 10 -24.16 -4.92 -15.55
CA VAL A 10 -23.47 -6.12 -15.06
C VAL A 10 -22.64 -6.70 -16.19
N VAL A 11 -21.36 -6.97 -15.92
CA VAL A 11 -20.46 -7.62 -16.87
C VAL A 11 -20.87 -9.08 -16.98
N ARG A 12 -21.17 -9.54 -18.20
CA ARG A 12 -21.50 -10.93 -18.52
C ARG A 12 -20.31 -11.70 -19.05
N GLN A 13 -19.45 -11.04 -19.80
CA GLN A 13 -18.22 -11.61 -20.35
C GLN A 13 -17.13 -10.54 -20.37
N LEU A 14 -15.91 -10.95 -20.02
CA LEU A 14 -14.71 -10.12 -20.08
C LEU A 14 -13.68 -10.82 -20.96
N ASP A 15 -13.37 -10.22 -22.09
CA ASP A 15 -12.28 -10.63 -22.99
C ASP A 15 -11.09 -9.71 -22.74
N LEU A 16 -10.07 -10.23 -22.06
CA LEU A 16 -8.86 -9.47 -21.73
C LEU A 16 -7.89 -9.36 -22.92
N VAL A 17 -8.00 -10.23 -23.92
CA VAL A 17 -7.12 -10.23 -25.10
C VAL A 17 -7.56 -9.10 -26.04
N GLU A 18 -8.86 -9.01 -26.30
CA GLU A 18 -9.45 -7.95 -27.12
C GLU A 18 -9.71 -6.66 -26.33
N GLY A 19 -9.64 -6.71 -24.99
CA GLY A 19 -9.92 -5.57 -24.12
C GLY A 19 -11.41 -5.18 -24.10
N VAL A 20 -12.30 -6.16 -24.25
CA VAL A 20 -13.75 -5.95 -24.39
C VAL A 20 -14.50 -6.53 -23.19
N ALA A 21 -15.36 -5.72 -22.58
CA ALA A 21 -16.34 -6.19 -21.60
C ALA A 21 -17.75 -6.13 -22.19
N LEU A 22 -18.41 -7.28 -22.30
CA LEU A 22 -19.81 -7.36 -22.67
C LEU A 22 -20.66 -7.17 -21.42
N VAL A 23 -21.53 -6.16 -21.46
CA VAL A 23 -22.34 -5.74 -20.32
C VAL A 23 -23.82 -5.77 -20.68
N GLU A 24 -24.64 -5.99 -19.66
CA GLU A 24 -26.10 -5.91 -19.74
C GLU A 24 -26.58 -4.86 -18.73
N GLU A 25 -27.51 -3.99 -19.15
CA GLU A 25 -28.18 -3.06 -18.23
C GLU A 25 -28.99 -3.88 -17.21
N ALA A 26 -28.77 -3.63 -15.92
CA ALA A 26 -29.44 -4.35 -14.86
C ALA A 26 -29.57 -3.48 -13.61
N ARG A 27 -30.80 -3.31 -13.13
CA ARG A 27 -31.07 -2.62 -11.86
C ARG A 27 -30.67 -3.51 -10.69
N VAL A 28 -29.52 -3.23 -10.11
CA VAL A 28 -28.97 -3.93 -8.95
C VAL A 28 -28.86 -3.00 -7.74
N ASP A 29 -29.03 -3.55 -6.53
CA ASP A 29 -28.93 -2.82 -5.26
C ASP A 29 -27.55 -2.95 -4.59
N TYR A 30 -26.55 -3.42 -5.33
CA TYR A 30 -25.20 -3.66 -4.85
C TYR A 30 -24.13 -3.04 -5.75
N SER A 31 -23.00 -2.66 -5.16
CA SER A 31 -21.74 -2.33 -5.83
C SER A 31 -20.73 -3.47 -5.72
N THR A 32 -19.74 -3.50 -6.61
CA THR A 32 -18.64 -4.47 -6.56
C THR A 32 -17.31 -3.78 -6.28
N GLN A 33 -16.47 -4.38 -5.43
CA GLN A 33 -15.11 -3.94 -5.15
C GLN A 33 -14.15 -5.11 -5.35
N ALA A 34 -13.15 -4.96 -6.21
CA ALA A 34 -12.13 -5.99 -6.43
C ALA A 34 -11.26 -6.21 -5.19
N ARG A 35 -10.76 -7.43 -5.04
CA ARG A 35 -9.72 -7.83 -4.08
C ARG A 35 -8.52 -8.31 -4.87
N ASP A 36 -7.40 -7.65 -4.66
CA ASP A 36 -6.11 -8.04 -5.21
C ASP A 36 -5.19 -8.57 -4.12
N VAL A 37 -4.36 -9.54 -4.53
CA VAL A 37 -3.18 -9.97 -3.79
C VAL A 37 -1.98 -9.45 -4.57
N SER A 38 -1.05 -8.83 -3.86
CA SER A 38 0.18 -8.31 -4.44
C SER A 38 1.39 -8.83 -3.67
N ASP A 39 2.42 -9.20 -4.41
CA ASP A 39 3.72 -9.64 -3.88
C ASP A 39 4.84 -8.81 -4.50
N VAL A 40 5.94 -8.67 -3.78
CA VAL A 40 7.12 -7.94 -4.24
C VAL A 40 8.35 -8.82 -4.07
N HIS A 41 9.18 -8.86 -5.11
CA HIS A 41 10.51 -9.47 -5.08
C HIS A 41 11.58 -8.42 -5.34
N ILE A 42 12.62 -8.40 -4.51
CA ILE A 42 13.78 -7.53 -4.68
C ILE A 42 14.72 -8.15 -5.71
N LEU A 43 14.87 -7.49 -6.87
CA LEU A 43 15.77 -7.94 -7.94
C LEU A 43 17.19 -7.42 -7.74
N THR A 44 17.31 -6.13 -7.43
CA THR A 44 18.61 -5.48 -7.14
C THR A 44 18.49 -4.56 -5.95
N THR A 45 19.57 -4.49 -5.16
CA THR A 45 19.79 -3.45 -4.16
C THR A 45 20.92 -2.56 -4.66
N ASP A 46 20.59 -1.34 -5.07
CA ASP A 46 21.55 -0.40 -5.67
C ASP A 46 22.30 0.36 -4.57
N GLU A 47 21.57 0.79 -3.55
CA GLU A 47 22.11 1.58 -2.44
C GLU A 47 21.32 1.30 -1.15
N SER A 48 22.02 1.33 -0.02
CA SER A 48 21.45 1.18 1.31
C SER A 48 22.04 2.22 2.26
N ALA A 49 21.22 2.72 3.18
CA ALA A 49 21.64 3.53 4.31
C ALA A 49 21.01 2.97 5.59
N THR A 50 21.72 3.11 6.70
CA THR A 50 21.23 2.71 8.01
C THR A 50 20.90 3.94 8.83
N TRP A 51 19.69 3.98 9.38
CA TRP A 51 19.24 4.99 10.32
C TRP A 51 18.99 4.34 11.66
N ALA A 52 19.93 4.53 12.57
CA ALA A 52 20.00 3.79 13.82
C ALA A 52 19.95 2.27 13.56
N ASP A 53 18.83 1.62 13.88
CA ASP A 53 18.66 0.17 13.74
C ASP A 53 17.88 -0.23 12.47
N VAL A 54 17.34 0.74 11.71
CA VAL A 54 16.56 0.49 10.48
C VAL A 54 17.44 0.65 9.25
N THR A 55 17.31 -0.28 8.30
CA THR A 55 17.97 -0.14 6.99
C THR A 55 16.95 0.32 5.96
N ILE A 56 17.27 1.40 5.27
CA ILE A 56 16.55 1.87 4.09
C ILE A 56 17.39 1.56 2.85
N SER A 57 16.74 1.07 1.80
CA SER A 57 17.42 0.70 0.56
C SER A 57 16.60 1.15 -0.64
N ARG A 58 17.27 1.28 -1.78
CA ARG A 58 16.64 1.46 -3.08
C ARG A 58 17.21 0.51 -4.12
N GLY A 59 16.42 0.25 -5.15
CA GLY A 59 16.82 -0.61 -6.24
C GLY A 59 15.63 -1.01 -7.11
N THR A 60 15.78 -2.13 -7.80
CA THR A 60 14.77 -2.65 -8.73
C THR A 60 14.00 -3.78 -8.07
N VAL A 61 12.68 -3.76 -8.22
CA VAL A 61 11.77 -4.79 -7.72
C VAL A 61 10.89 -5.30 -8.85
N GLU A 62 10.45 -6.55 -8.72
CA GLU A 62 9.34 -7.12 -9.45
C GLU A 62 8.10 -7.10 -8.55
N VAL A 63 7.06 -6.41 -8.98
CA VAL A 63 5.76 -6.42 -8.30
C VAL A 63 4.81 -7.28 -9.09
N THR A 64 4.19 -8.25 -8.44
CA THR A 64 3.10 -9.04 -9.03
C THR A 64 1.79 -8.67 -8.36
N ALA A 65 0.71 -8.59 -9.13
CA ALA A 65 -0.62 -8.31 -8.63
C ALA A 65 -1.66 -9.14 -9.37
N GLN A 66 -2.59 -9.74 -8.62
CA GLN A 66 -3.69 -10.53 -9.16
C GLN A 66 -5.00 -10.19 -8.47
N VAL A 67 -6.03 -9.88 -9.24
CA VAL A 67 -7.39 -9.79 -8.71
C VAL A 67 -7.93 -11.21 -8.55
N VAL A 68 -8.14 -11.64 -7.32
CA VAL A 68 -8.53 -13.02 -6.96
C VAL A 68 -10.01 -13.15 -6.62
N SER A 69 -10.65 -12.04 -6.24
CA SER A 69 -12.08 -12.01 -5.93
C SER A 69 -12.65 -10.61 -6.08
N PHE A 70 -13.97 -10.48 -5.93
CA PHE A 70 -14.63 -9.20 -5.67
C PHE A 70 -15.67 -9.36 -4.56
N MET A 71 -15.82 -8.30 -3.76
CA MET A 71 -16.89 -8.19 -2.77
C MET A 71 -18.10 -7.50 -3.38
N ARG A 72 -19.29 -8.05 -3.14
CA ARG A 72 -20.55 -7.33 -3.33
C ARG A 72 -20.91 -6.58 -2.06
N ARG A 73 -21.21 -5.30 -2.18
CA ARG A 73 -21.63 -4.45 -1.08
C ARG A 73 -22.98 -3.81 -1.40
N ARG A 74 -23.90 -3.75 -0.45
CA ARG A 74 -25.17 -3.04 -0.63
C ARG A 74 -24.88 -1.57 -0.96
N TYR A 75 -25.46 -1.08 -2.06
CA TYR A 75 -25.10 0.21 -2.64
C TYR A 75 -25.28 1.39 -1.67
N LEU A 76 -26.36 1.37 -0.89
CA LEU A 76 -26.70 2.46 0.05
C LEU A 76 -25.95 2.41 1.37
N THR A 77 -25.69 1.20 1.89
CA THR A 77 -25.17 1.03 3.27
C THR A 77 -23.71 0.62 3.32
N GLY A 78 -23.14 0.14 2.21
CA GLY A 78 -21.80 -0.45 2.16
C GLY A 78 -21.67 -1.82 2.83
N GLU A 79 -22.78 -2.37 3.34
CA GLU A 79 -22.87 -3.70 3.96
C GLU A 79 -22.35 -4.77 3.00
N VAL A 80 -21.45 -5.64 3.46
CA VAL A 80 -20.92 -6.73 2.64
C VAL A 80 -21.98 -7.81 2.47
N LEU A 81 -22.38 -8.06 1.23
CA LEU A 81 -23.38 -9.07 0.86
C LEU A 81 -22.75 -10.43 0.56
N GLY A 82 -21.47 -10.44 0.19
CA GLY A 82 -20.71 -11.65 -0.09
C GLY A 82 -19.47 -11.37 -0.92
N GLU A 83 -18.70 -12.41 -1.15
CA GLU A 83 -17.47 -12.41 -1.93
C GLU A 83 -17.54 -13.51 -2.99
N GLU A 84 -17.07 -13.20 -4.19
CA GLU A 84 -17.04 -14.12 -5.32
C GLU A 84 -15.63 -14.17 -5.89
N ALA A 85 -15.06 -15.37 -6.00
CA ALA A 85 -13.74 -15.58 -6.57
C ALA A 85 -13.77 -15.34 -8.10
N VAL A 86 -12.65 -14.85 -8.63
CA VAL A 86 -12.44 -14.67 -10.07
C VAL A 86 -11.07 -15.17 -10.47
N GLU A 87 -10.98 -15.71 -11.69
CA GLU A 87 -9.71 -16.13 -12.28
C GLU A 87 -9.26 -15.07 -13.27
N LEU A 88 -8.44 -14.12 -12.81
CA LEU A 88 -7.80 -13.12 -13.65
C LEU A 88 -6.29 -13.36 -13.71
N PRO A 89 -5.62 -13.02 -14.82
CA PRO A 89 -4.19 -13.24 -14.97
C PRO A 89 -3.39 -12.37 -13.99
N ILE A 90 -2.27 -12.91 -13.53
CA ILE A 90 -1.26 -12.15 -12.77
C ILE A 90 -0.67 -11.08 -13.69
N ARG A 91 -0.51 -9.88 -13.16
CA ARG A 91 0.19 -8.77 -13.81
C ARG A 91 1.52 -8.56 -13.11
N THR A 92 2.57 -8.37 -13.88
CA THR A 92 3.92 -8.15 -13.38
C THR A 92 4.41 -6.75 -13.77
N LEU A 93 5.09 -6.08 -12.86
CA LEU A 93 5.70 -4.77 -13.04
C LEU A 93 7.12 -4.80 -12.48
N GLU A 94 8.12 -4.76 -13.36
CA GLU A 94 9.50 -4.46 -12.98
C GLU A 94 9.68 -2.94 -12.90
N THR A 95 10.10 -2.43 -11.74
CA THR A 95 10.14 -0.99 -11.47
C THR A 95 11.16 -0.63 -10.38
N ARG A 96 11.38 0.68 -10.18
CA ARG A 96 12.20 1.20 -9.08
C ARG A 96 11.41 1.31 -7.79
N ALA A 97 12.08 0.99 -6.68
CA ALA A 97 11.50 1.04 -5.35
C ALA A 97 12.48 1.55 -4.30
N VAL A 98 11.89 2.03 -3.21
CA VAL A 98 12.54 2.29 -1.93
C VAL A 98 11.83 1.43 -0.89
N TRP A 99 12.61 0.81 -0.01
CA TRP A 99 12.05 -0.01 1.06
C TRP A 99 12.85 0.15 2.34
N TRP A 100 12.17 -0.11 3.46
CA TRP A 100 12.81 -0.14 4.77
C TRP A 100 12.55 -1.48 5.44
N THR A 101 13.64 -2.09 5.91
CA THR A 101 13.63 -3.34 6.68
C THR A 101 13.75 -3.00 8.15
N ILE A 102 12.77 -3.45 8.93
CA ILE A 102 12.59 -3.12 10.33
C ILE A 102 12.92 -4.37 11.15
N PRO A 103 14.02 -4.38 11.92
CA PRO A 103 14.36 -5.51 12.76
C PRO A 103 13.44 -5.62 13.98
N ASP A 104 13.37 -6.82 14.56
CA ASP A 104 12.43 -7.17 15.64
C ASP A 104 12.62 -6.30 16.90
N ASP A 105 13.85 -5.84 17.17
CA ASP A 105 14.14 -4.93 18.28
C ASP A 105 13.44 -3.57 18.12
N VAL A 106 13.37 -3.02 16.91
CA VAL A 106 12.63 -1.80 16.60
C VAL A 106 11.12 -2.03 16.76
N LEU A 107 10.61 -3.20 16.36
CA LEU A 107 9.21 -3.58 16.57
C LEU A 107 8.88 -3.68 18.07
N LEU A 108 9.78 -4.26 18.87
CA LEU A 108 9.66 -4.34 20.33
C LEU A 108 9.74 -2.97 21.00
N GLN A 109 10.65 -2.08 20.56
CA GLN A 109 10.72 -0.70 21.01
C GLN A 109 9.42 0.05 20.72
N ALA A 110 8.83 -0.19 19.55
CA ALA A 110 7.51 0.31 19.19
C ALA A 110 6.37 -0.34 20.00
N SER A 111 6.64 -1.32 20.86
CA SER A 111 5.66 -2.11 21.63
C SER A 111 4.65 -2.84 20.73
N LEU A 112 5.08 -3.29 19.55
CA LEU A 112 4.24 -4.05 18.63
C LEU A 112 4.43 -5.54 18.85
N THR A 113 3.32 -6.25 19.06
CA THR A 113 3.31 -7.72 19.05
C THR A 113 3.21 -8.24 17.61
N GLU A 114 3.49 -9.52 17.39
CA GLU A 114 3.38 -10.16 16.07
C GLU A 114 2.00 -9.93 15.41
N GLY A 115 0.92 -9.89 16.21
CA GLY A 115 -0.43 -9.61 15.72
C GLY A 115 -0.69 -8.16 15.33
N ASP A 116 0.08 -7.21 15.87
CA ASP A 116 -0.08 -5.78 15.60
C ASP A 116 0.67 -5.33 14.33
N VAL A 117 1.80 -5.99 14.03
CA VAL A 117 2.72 -5.60 12.96
C VAL A 117 2.03 -5.45 11.59
N PRO A 118 1.18 -6.38 11.12
CA PRO A 118 0.52 -6.22 9.82
C PRO A 118 -0.31 -4.93 9.73
N GLY A 119 -1.07 -4.60 10.77
CA GLY A 119 -1.92 -3.39 10.78
C GLY A 119 -1.10 -2.11 10.90
N ALA A 120 -0.05 -2.11 11.72
CA ALA A 120 0.83 -0.97 11.93
C ALA A 120 1.67 -0.66 10.67
N ALA A 121 2.27 -1.68 10.06
CA ALA A 121 3.09 -1.52 8.86
C ALA A 121 2.25 -1.06 7.66
N HIS A 122 1.06 -1.63 7.48
CA HIS A 122 0.13 -1.24 6.42
C HIS A 122 -0.40 0.18 6.57
N ALA A 123 -0.71 0.61 7.79
CA ALA A 123 -1.09 2.00 8.04
C ALA A 123 0.08 2.99 7.82
N ALA A 124 1.30 2.61 8.18
CA ALA A 124 2.50 3.41 7.92
C ALA A 124 2.80 3.51 6.41
N GLU A 125 2.67 2.41 5.67
CA GLU A 125 2.79 2.36 4.20
C GLU A 125 1.80 3.32 3.52
N HIS A 126 0.51 3.23 3.85
CA HIS A 126 -0.50 4.11 3.28
C HIS A 126 -0.20 5.60 3.53
N ALA A 127 0.20 5.92 4.77
CA ALA A 127 0.57 7.28 5.12
C ALA A 127 1.80 7.72 4.31
N ALA A 128 2.83 6.88 4.19
CA ALA A 128 4.04 7.18 3.43
C ALA A 128 3.71 7.44 1.95
N ILE A 129 2.93 6.58 1.30
CA ILE A 129 2.47 6.79 -0.09
C ILE A 129 1.72 8.12 -0.23
N GLY A 130 0.84 8.44 0.72
CA GLY A 130 0.08 9.69 0.71
C GLY A 130 0.94 10.94 0.85
N LEU A 131 2.10 10.83 1.52
CA LEU A 131 3.01 11.96 1.79
C LEU A 131 4.17 12.07 0.80
N LEU A 132 4.51 11.02 0.05
CA LEU A 132 5.59 11.05 -0.96
C LEU A 132 5.43 12.14 -2.02
N PRO A 133 4.21 12.50 -2.50
CA PRO A 133 3.98 13.65 -3.38
C PRO A 133 4.62 14.97 -2.93
N LEU A 134 4.74 15.22 -1.61
CA LEU A 134 5.36 16.43 -1.08
C LEU A 134 6.88 16.49 -1.33
N ILE A 135 7.49 15.34 -1.60
CA ILE A 135 8.95 15.17 -1.68
C ILE A 135 9.38 14.96 -3.14
N ALA A 136 8.61 14.16 -3.88
CA ALA A 136 8.94 13.71 -5.23
C ALA A 136 8.13 14.40 -6.35
N MET A 137 7.21 15.32 -6.01
CA MET A 137 6.37 16.05 -6.98
C MET A 137 5.60 15.14 -7.95
N CYS A 138 5.11 14.01 -7.45
CA CYS A 138 4.26 13.06 -8.17
C CYS A 138 2.81 13.12 -7.68
N ASP A 139 1.91 12.41 -8.37
CA ASP A 139 0.61 12.08 -7.80
C ASP A 139 0.71 10.77 -7.00
N ARG A 140 -0.08 10.62 -5.94
CA ARG A 140 -0.20 9.36 -5.20
C ARG A 140 -0.63 8.18 -6.10
N TRP A 141 -1.31 8.45 -7.21
CA TRP A 141 -1.74 7.45 -8.17
C TRP A 141 -0.56 6.85 -8.94
N ASP A 142 0.55 7.59 -9.04
CA ASP A 142 1.79 7.16 -9.68
C ASP A 142 2.65 6.25 -8.79
N ILE A 143 2.21 5.98 -7.56
CA ILE A 143 2.97 5.25 -6.55
C ILE A 143 2.17 4.02 -6.11
N GLY A 144 2.84 2.89 -5.95
CA GLY A 144 2.31 1.72 -5.26
C GLY A 144 3.11 1.42 -3.99
N GLY A 145 2.62 0.49 -3.21
CA GLY A 145 3.37 -0.07 -2.09
C GLY A 145 2.87 -1.44 -1.70
N VAL A 146 3.68 -2.11 -0.90
CA VAL A 146 3.34 -3.34 -0.19
C VAL A 146 4.03 -3.30 1.17
N SER A 147 3.33 -3.74 2.21
CA SER A 147 3.89 -3.98 3.54
C SER A 147 3.74 -5.44 3.92
N THR A 148 4.80 -6.02 4.48
CA THR A 148 4.83 -7.42 4.90
C THR A 148 5.41 -7.50 6.31
N ALA A 149 4.74 -8.24 7.20
CA ALA A 149 5.26 -8.47 8.55
C ALA A 149 6.55 -9.32 8.54
N LEU A 150 6.70 -10.19 7.54
CA LEU A 150 7.90 -10.96 7.27
C LEU A 150 8.08 -11.09 5.75
N HIS A 151 8.95 -10.27 5.16
CA HIS A 151 9.17 -10.27 3.73
C HIS A 151 10.13 -11.41 3.33
N PRO A 152 9.83 -12.22 2.30
CA PRO A 152 10.62 -13.41 1.94
C PRO A 152 12.10 -13.11 1.65
N ASP A 153 12.40 -12.01 0.96
CA ASP A 153 13.76 -11.70 0.54
C ASP A 153 14.62 -11.07 1.65
N THR A 154 13.99 -10.43 2.65
CA THR A 154 14.71 -9.71 3.71
C THR A 154 14.67 -10.45 5.05
N GLY A 155 13.72 -11.36 5.24
CA GLY A 155 13.50 -12.07 6.50
C GLY A 155 13.05 -11.17 7.65
N MET A 156 12.56 -9.95 7.36
CA MET A 156 12.15 -8.96 8.35
C MET A 156 10.84 -8.29 7.96
N CYS A 157 10.22 -7.55 8.89
CA CYS A 157 9.14 -6.64 8.53
C CYS A 157 9.67 -5.61 7.52
N THR A 158 9.02 -5.50 6.37
CA THR A 158 9.46 -4.65 5.28
C THR A 158 8.28 -3.89 4.71
N ILE A 159 8.48 -2.61 4.47
CA ILE A 159 7.53 -1.78 3.73
C ILE A 159 8.26 -1.29 2.48
N VAL A 160 7.64 -1.53 1.33
CA VAL A 160 8.13 -1.17 0.01
C VAL A 160 7.22 -0.11 -0.57
N VAL A 161 7.80 0.94 -1.13
CA VAL A 161 7.11 1.94 -1.94
C VAL A 161 7.80 2.02 -3.29
N TYR A 162 7.03 1.89 -4.37
CA TYR A 162 7.56 1.72 -5.71
C TYR A 162 6.83 2.61 -6.72
N ASP A 163 7.52 2.87 -7.83
CA ASP A 163 6.96 3.65 -8.93
C ASP A 163 5.95 2.81 -9.72
N GLY A 164 4.76 3.34 -9.98
CA GLY A 164 3.68 2.69 -10.72
C GLY A 164 3.91 2.63 -12.24
N HIS A 165 5.16 2.74 -12.70
CA HIS A 165 5.53 2.79 -14.11
C HIS A 165 6.65 1.79 -14.43
N PRO A 166 6.59 1.04 -15.55
CA PRO A 166 7.64 0.10 -15.93
C PRO A 166 9.01 0.78 -16.01
N GLY A 167 10.02 0.16 -15.39
CA GLY A 167 11.39 0.70 -15.30
C GLY A 167 11.58 1.85 -14.31
N GLY A 168 10.51 2.33 -13.68
CA GLY A 168 10.53 3.45 -12.74
C GLY A 168 10.43 4.83 -13.40
N ALA A 169 9.97 5.81 -12.61
CA ALA A 169 9.84 7.22 -12.97
C ALA A 169 10.75 8.13 -12.10
N GLY A 170 11.44 7.55 -11.11
CA GLY A 170 12.38 8.25 -10.23
C GLY A 170 11.75 8.76 -8.92
N PHE A 171 10.49 8.42 -8.62
CA PHE A 171 9.85 8.88 -7.38
C PHE A 171 10.39 8.13 -6.17
N ALA A 172 10.57 6.81 -6.31
CA ALA A 172 11.22 5.98 -5.32
C ALA A 172 12.66 6.42 -5.02
N ASP A 173 13.42 6.79 -6.05
CA ASP A 173 14.77 7.35 -5.88
C ASP A 173 14.75 8.65 -5.10
N ARG A 174 13.86 9.56 -5.48
CA ARG A 174 13.71 10.84 -4.79
C ARG A 174 13.23 10.65 -3.36
N GLY A 175 12.36 9.66 -3.15
CA GLY A 175 11.94 9.17 -1.85
C GLY A 175 13.14 8.76 -1.01
N PHE A 176 13.99 7.85 -1.51
CA PHE A 176 15.22 7.40 -0.85
C PHE A 176 16.16 8.55 -0.47
N GLU A 177 16.45 9.46 -1.40
CA GLU A 177 17.33 10.61 -1.17
C GLU A 177 16.88 11.53 -0.02
N ARG A 178 15.56 11.61 0.21
CA ARG A 178 14.94 12.49 1.22
C ARG A 178 14.11 11.71 2.23
N ALA A 179 14.46 10.45 2.45
CA ALA A 179 13.53 9.55 3.10
C ALA A 179 13.31 9.91 4.59
N TYR A 180 14.31 10.49 5.28
CA TYR A 180 14.10 10.95 6.67
C TYR A 180 13.05 12.06 6.73
N GLU A 181 13.16 13.06 5.85
CA GLU A 181 12.18 14.14 5.76
C GLU A 181 10.79 13.62 5.43
N TRP A 182 10.71 12.70 4.48
CA TRP A 182 9.47 12.05 4.06
C TRP A 182 8.79 11.28 5.21
N LEU A 183 9.53 10.43 5.92
CA LEU A 183 8.99 9.62 7.01
C LEU A 183 8.70 10.47 8.26
N ALA A 184 9.47 11.52 8.51
CA ALA A 184 9.18 12.48 9.58
C ALA A 184 7.86 13.25 9.30
N ALA A 185 7.65 13.71 8.06
CA ALA A 185 6.38 14.32 7.65
C ALA A 185 5.21 13.32 7.74
N THR A 186 5.47 12.06 7.40
CA THR A 186 4.49 10.97 7.55
C THR A 186 4.09 10.76 9.01
N LEU A 187 5.06 10.67 9.93
CA LEU A 187 4.80 10.58 11.36
C LEU A 187 3.99 11.77 11.88
N ALA A 188 4.36 12.99 11.48
CA ALA A 188 3.65 14.20 11.88
C ALA A 188 2.19 14.16 11.43
N ALA A 189 1.92 13.86 10.14
CA ALA A 189 0.57 13.79 9.59
C ALA A 189 -0.31 12.75 10.31
N VAL A 190 0.23 11.55 10.61
CA VAL A 190 -0.51 10.51 11.34
C VAL A 190 -0.76 10.92 12.80
N SER A 191 0.21 11.58 13.43
CA SER A 191 0.15 12.01 14.83
C SER A 191 -0.81 13.17 15.07
N GLU A 192 -0.82 14.16 14.17
CA GLU A 192 -1.64 15.38 14.28
C GLU A 192 -3.09 15.18 13.83
N CYS A 193 -3.35 14.14 13.02
CA CYS A 193 -4.71 13.85 12.58
C CYS A 193 -5.62 13.50 13.78
N GLN A 194 -6.77 14.18 13.88
CA GLN A 194 -7.69 14.07 15.02
C GLN A 194 -8.61 12.83 14.99
N CYS A 195 -8.54 12.00 13.95
CA CYS A 195 -9.37 10.78 13.89
C CYS A 195 -8.91 9.72 14.91
N SER A 196 -9.83 8.89 15.39
CA SER A 196 -9.53 7.82 16.35
C SER A 196 -8.96 6.58 15.68
N ALA A 197 -9.62 6.07 14.64
CA ALA A 197 -9.32 4.76 14.04
C ALA A 197 -8.56 4.82 12.71
N GLY A 198 -8.20 6.03 12.23
CA GLY A 198 -7.69 6.23 10.88
C GLY A 198 -8.76 6.75 9.92
N CYS A 199 -8.34 7.56 8.94
CA CYS A 199 -9.22 8.16 7.94
C CYS A 199 -8.45 8.40 6.62
N PRO A 200 -9.14 8.82 5.53
CA PRO A 200 -8.52 9.10 4.23
C PRO A 200 -7.44 10.19 4.25
N ALA A 201 -7.36 11.00 5.30
CA ALA A 201 -6.35 12.04 5.45
C ALA A 201 -5.06 11.56 6.14
N CYS A 202 -5.02 10.34 6.70
CA CYS A 202 -3.83 9.85 7.39
C CYS A 202 -3.39 8.44 6.98
N VAL A 203 -4.20 7.41 7.16
CA VAL A 203 -3.77 6.00 7.02
C VAL A 203 -4.65 5.17 6.09
N GLN A 204 -5.71 5.73 5.51
CA GLN A 204 -6.52 5.02 4.53
C GLN A 204 -6.12 5.39 3.10
N SER A 205 -6.00 4.37 2.26
CA SER A 205 -5.74 4.51 0.83
C SER A 205 -6.94 4.05 0.00
N PRO A 206 -7.35 4.78 -1.03
CA PRO A 206 -8.37 4.31 -1.96
C PRO A 206 -7.84 3.25 -2.95
N LYS A 207 -6.52 3.03 -3.01
CA LYS A 207 -5.87 1.99 -3.82
C LYS A 207 -5.68 0.67 -3.07
N CYS A 208 -6.10 0.60 -1.80
CA CYS A 208 -5.88 -0.59 -0.97
C CYS A 208 -6.76 -1.77 -1.41
N GLY A 209 -6.15 -2.79 -2.02
CA GLY A 209 -6.79 -4.07 -2.35
C GLY A 209 -7.34 -4.84 -1.14
N ASN A 210 -6.66 -4.67 0.00
CA ASN A 210 -7.08 -5.20 1.29
C ASN A 210 -8.22 -4.40 1.93
N GLY A 211 -8.79 -3.40 1.23
CA GLY A 211 -10.00 -2.71 1.65
C GLY A 211 -9.80 -1.92 2.95
N ASN A 212 -8.59 -1.41 3.17
CA ASN A 212 -8.18 -0.70 4.38
C ASN A 212 -8.33 -1.53 5.66
N ASN A 213 -8.05 -2.84 5.59
CA ASN A 213 -8.11 -3.74 6.74
C ASN A 213 -7.04 -4.86 6.66
N PRO A 214 -6.27 -5.11 7.73
CA PRO A 214 -6.22 -4.34 8.98
C PRO A 214 -5.52 -2.99 8.79
N LEU A 215 -5.87 -2.00 9.61
CA LEU A 215 -5.10 -0.75 9.76
C LEU A 215 -5.04 -0.39 11.24
N ASP A 216 -3.82 -0.16 11.75
CA ASP A 216 -3.60 0.33 13.10
C ASP A 216 -2.88 1.67 13.06
N LYS A 217 -3.65 2.75 13.28
CA LYS A 217 -3.12 4.11 13.31
C LYS A 217 -2.11 4.32 14.43
N ASP A 218 -2.39 3.84 15.64
CA ASP A 218 -1.52 4.09 16.79
C ASP A 218 -0.29 3.18 16.76
N GLY A 219 -0.43 1.97 16.22
CA GLY A 219 0.70 1.13 15.84
C GLY A 219 1.61 1.78 14.81
N ALA A 220 1.05 2.37 13.74
CA ALA A 220 1.84 3.09 12.73
C ALA A 220 2.62 4.28 13.32
N LYS A 221 2.01 5.06 14.23
CA LYS A 221 2.72 6.16 14.93
C LYS A 221 3.93 5.65 15.70
N ARG A 222 3.74 4.60 16.51
CA ARG A 222 4.82 4.02 17.32
C ARG A 222 5.92 3.43 16.45
N LEU A 223 5.55 2.75 15.36
CA LEU A 223 6.48 2.19 14.39
C LEU A 223 7.34 3.29 13.75
N LEU A 224 6.70 4.30 13.15
CA LEU A 224 7.38 5.43 12.52
C LEU A 224 8.27 6.20 13.51
N ALA A 225 7.79 6.40 14.75
CA ALA A 225 8.57 7.04 15.80
C ALA A 225 9.80 6.21 16.21
N ALA A 226 9.68 4.89 16.34
CA ALA A 226 10.81 4.02 16.65
C ALA A 226 11.85 4.02 15.52
N MET A 227 11.39 3.96 14.26
CA MET A 227 12.28 4.01 13.09
C MET A 227 13.08 5.32 13.01
N LEU A 228 12.47 6.46 13.38
CA LEU A 228 13.11 7.78 13.32
C LEU A 228 13.87 8.15 14.60
N GLY A 229 13.45 7.61 15.75
CA GLY A 229 13.87 8.00 17.09
C GLY A 229 15.29 7.60 17.47
N GLY A 230 15.95 6.76 16.67
CA GLY A 230 17.37 6.46 16.84
C GLY A 230 18.32 7.51 16.26
N ILE A 231 17.80 8.56 15.60
CA ILE A 231 18.63 9.67 15.10
C ILE A 231 18.78 10.71 16.21
N SER A 232 19.84 10.57 17.00
CA SER A 232 20.37 11.71 17.76
C SER A 232 20.82 12.76 16.74
N THR A 233 20.07 13.86 16.66
CA THR A 233 20.48 15.06 15.94
C THR A 233 21.79 15.54 16.57
N SER A 234 22.89 15.33 15.84
CA SER A 234 24.20 15.89 16.15
C SER A 234 24.30 17.30 15.61
#